data_AF-A0AAW2L2Z3-F1
#
_entry.id   AF-A0AAW2L2Z3-F1
#
_cell.length_a   1.000
_cell.length_b   1.000
_cell.length_c   1.000
_cell.angle_alpha   90.00
_cell.angle_beta   90.00
_cell.angle_gamma   90.00
#
_symmetry.space_group_name_H-M   'P 1'
#
loop_
_entity.id
_entity.type
_entity.pdbx_description
1 polymer ?
#
loop_
_entity_poly.entity_id
_entity_poly.type
_entity_poly.pdbx_seq_one_letter_code
_entity_poly.pdbx_strand_id
1 'polypeptide(L)'
;MKRERFIPRSSKYLLYAYHLLQSADDNRCSHVSIDKWVKFWSKNTTKYHLPPPRKEKKTVRPKPTHNPLGDIAVHERWSTVEEALFAKLCIERSLKEEVYLAAYLACWLCMFVLRRKDVNSILPSTF
;
A
#
# COMPACT_ATOMS: atom_id res chain seq x y z
N MET A 1 20.06 28.44 -6.46
CA MET A 1 19.10 27.85 -5.49
C MET A 1 19.43 26.37 -5.30
N LYS A 2 19.99 25.98 -4.16
CA LYS A 2 20.13 24.55 -3.81
C LYS A 2 18.74 24.03 -3.45
N ARG A 3 18.16 23.13 -4.26
CA ARG A 3 17.01 22.32 -3.82
C ARG A 3 17.52 21.40 -2.73
N GLU A 4 17.33 21.78 -1.47
CA GLU A 4 17.44 20.82 -0.38
C GLU A 4 16.45 19.69 -0.70
N ARG A 5 16.99 18.48 -0.86
CA ARG A 5 16.18 17.29 -1.11
C ARG A 5 15.48 16.99 0.21
N PHE A 6 14.26 17.49 0.35
CA PHE A 6 13.38 17.15 1.46
C PHE A 6 13.04 15.67 1.31
N ILE A 7 13.65 14.84 2.15
CA ILE A 7 13.25 13.44 2.28
C ILE A 7 12.19 13.40 3.38
N PRO A 8 10.93 13.06 3.05
CA PRO A 8 9.89 12.89 4.06
C PRO A 8 10.35 11.92 5.14
N ARG A 9 10.03 12.20 6.40
CA ARG A 9 10.39 11.29 7.51
C ARG A 9 9.76 9.91 7.34
N SER A 10 8.61 9.85 6.66
CA SER A 10 7.92 8.61 6.29
C SER A 10 8.77 7.67 5.43
N SER A 11 9.61 8.19 4.51
CA SER A 11 10.44 7.37 3.60
C SER A 11 11.38 6.43 4.35
N LYS A 12 11.91 6.86 5.51
CA LYS A 12 12.75 6.01 6.37
C LYS A 12 12.03 4.74 6.81
N TYR A 13 10.77 4.87 7.22
CA TYR A 13 9.96 3.74 7.69
C TYR A 13 9.56 2.80 6.55
N LEU A 14 9.29 3.35 5.36
CA LEU A 14 9.01 2.57 4.16
C LEU A 14 10.22 1.74 3.72
N LEU A 15 11.42 2.34 3.73
CA LEU A 15 12.67 1.63 3.45
C LEU A 15 12.94 0.53 4.48
N TYR A 16 12.71 0.82 5.77
CA TYR A 16 12.87 -0.18 6.82
C TYR A 16 11.90 -1.36 6.63
N ALA A 17 10.63 -1.10 6.35
CA ALA A 17 9.65 -2.14 6.05
C ALA A 17 10.02 -2.95 4.81
N TYR A 18 10.56 -2.31 3.77
CA TYR A 18 11.03 -2.98 2.56
C TYR A 18 12.15 -3.97 2.88
N HIS A 19 13.19 -3.53 3.59
CA HIS A 19 14.30 -4.40 3.98
C HIS A 19 13.87 -5.53 4.92
N LEU A 20 12.94 -5.26 5.83
CA LEU A 20 12.36 -6.29 6.67
C LEU A 20 11.69 -7.39 5.83
N LEU A 21 10.88 -7.02 4.84
CA LEU A 21 10.22 -7.97 3.94
C LEU A 21 11.18 -8.70 3.02
N GLN A 22 12.25 -8.04 2.58
CA GLN A 22 13.29 -8.65 1.77
C GLN A 22 14.12 -9.66 2.58
N SER A 23 14.45 -9.33 3.84
CA SER A 23 15.22 -10.21 4.72
C SER A 23 14.46 -11.45 5.20
N ALA A 24 13.12 -11.39 5.15
CA ALA A 24 12.25 -12.51 5.46
C ALA A 24 12.05 -13.48 4.28
N ASP A 25 12.59 -13.15 3.10
CA ASP A 25 12.61 -14.04 1.93
C ASP A 25 13.92 -14.83 1.94
N ASP A 26 13.86 -16.15 1.72
CA ASP A 26 15.06 -17.00 1.65
C ASP A 26 16.00 -16.58 0.51
N ASN A 27 15.45 -15.91 -0.51
CA ASN A 27 16.20 -15.32 -1.60
C ASN A 27 16.42 -13.82 -1.37
N ARG A 28 17.48 -13.46 -0.64
CA ARG A 28 17.82 -12.05 -0.28
C ARG A 28 18.03 -11.11 -1.47
N CYS A 29 18.10 -11.64 -2.70
CA CYS A 29 18.23 -10.87 -3.93
C CYS A 29 16.89 -10.60 -4.63
N SER A 30 15.77 -11.15 -4.17
CA SER A 30 14.45 -10.87 -4.75
C SER A 30 13.95 -9.49 -4.31
N HIS A 31 13.31 -8.77 -5.23
CA HIS A 31 12.56 -7.57 -4.87
C HIS A 31 11.28 -7.95 -4.14
N VAL A 32 10.88 -7.13 -3.15
CA VAL A 32 9.60 -7.32 -2.45
C VAL A 32 8.45 -7.25 -3.45
N SER A 33 7.63 -8.30 -3.53
CA SER A 33 6.46 -8.31 -4.40
C SER A 33 5.38 -7.37 -3.86
N ILE A 34 4.55 -6.86 -4.77
CA ILE A 34 3.43 -5.98 -4.42
C ILE A 34 2.42 -6.71 -3.52
N ASP A 35 2.20 -8.00 -3.75
CA ASP A 35 1.34 -8.83 -2.88
C ASP A 35 1.90 -8.92 -1.44
N LYS A 36 3.21 -9.16 -1.28
CA LYS A 36 3.86 -9.17 0.05
C LYS A 36 3.74 -7.80 0.73
N TRP A 37 3.94 -6.72 -0.02
CA TRP A 37 3.81 -5.35 0.49
C TRP A 37 2.38 -5.04 0.94
N VAL A 38 1.38 -5.34 0.10
CA VAL A 38 -0.04 -5.14 0.43
C VAL A 38 -0.44 -5.99 1.63
N LYS A 39 -0.07 -7.27 1.69
CA LYS A 39 -0.34 -8.13 2.86
C LYS A 39 0.35 -7.66 4.14
N PHE A 40 1.49 -6.98 4.01
CA PHE A 40 2.18 -6.40 5.14
C PHE A 40 1.41 -5.21 5.70
N TRP A 41 1.05 -4.23 4.87
CA TRP A 41 0.38 -2.99 5.31
C TRP A 41 -1.13 -3.12 5.51
N SER A 42 -1.81 -3.93 4.70
CA SER A 42 -3.25 -4.21 4.79
C SER A 42 -3.52 -5.37 5.75
N LYS A 43 -3.39 -5.10 7.05
CA LYS A 43 -3.73 -6.07 8.11
C LYS A 43 -5.22 -6.19 8.40
N ASN A 44 -6.03 -5.34 7.77
CA ASN A 44 -7.47 -5.38 7.90
C ASN A 44 -8.08 -6.54 7.09
N THR A 45 -9.20 -7.05 7.57
CA THR A 45 -10.03 -8.00 6.80
C THR A 45 -10.48 -7.33 5.50
N THR A 46 -10.39 -8.08 4.39
CA THR A 46 -10.71 -7.58 3.05
C THR A 46 -12.15 -7.08 3.02
N LYS A 47 -12.36 -5.75 3.06
CA LYS A 47 -13.70 -5.14 3.00
C LYS A 47 -14.42 -5.40 1.67
N TYR A 48 -13.64 -5.66 0.62
CA TYR A 48 -14.14 -5.91 -0.73
C TYR A 48 -13.90 -7.38 -1.10
N HIS A 49 -14.98 -8.14 -1.21
CA HIS A 49 -14.93 -9.45 -1.83
C HIS A 49 -14.70 -9.30 -3.33
N LEU A 50 -13.98 -10.27 -3.92
CA LEU A 50 -13.78 -10.32 -5.37
C LEU A 50 -15.17 -10.29 -6.04
N PRO A 51 -15.39 -9.40 -7.02
CA PRO A 51 -16.67 -9.36 -7.72
C PRO A 51 -16.91 -10.73 -8.40
N PRO A 52 -18.15 -11.24 -8.38
CA PRO A 52 -18.46 -12.48 -9.07
C PRO A 52 -18.13 -12.36 -10.57
N PRO A 53 -17.73 -13.46 -11.23
CA PRO A 53 -17.36 -13.44 -12.64
C PRO A 53 -18.47 -12.80 -13.47
N ARG A 54 -18.15 -11.70 -14.17
CA ARG A 54 -19.11 -11.01 -15.03
C ARG A 54 -19.45 -11.89 -16.22
N LYS A 55 -20.68 -12.39 -16.29
CA LYS A 55 -21.26 -12.88 -17.55
C LYS A 55 -21.54 -11.66 -18.43
N GLU A 56 -21.19 -11.73 -19.71
CA GLU A 56 -21.51 -10.69 -20.69
C GLU A 56 -23.02 -10.42 -20.69
N LYS A 57 -23.44 -9.24 -20.24
CA LYS A 57 -24.83 -8.80 -20.36
C LYS A 57 -24.97 -8.05 -21.67
N LYS A 58 -25.36 -8.76 -22.72
CA LYS A 58 -25.96 -8.11 -23.89
C LYS A 58 -27.31 -7.55 -23.42
N THR A 59 -27.51 -6.25 -23.63
CA THR A 59 -28.79 -5.53 -23.54
C THR A 59 -29.49 -5.40 -22.18
N VAL A 60 -28.78 -5.02 -21.10
CA VAL A 60 -29.45 -4.56 -19.86
C VAL A 60 -29.01 -3.14 -19.51
N ARG A 61 -29.98 -2.24 -19.34
CA ARG A 61 -29.79 -0.85 -18.87
C ARG A 61 -28.86 -0.87 -17.65
N PRO A 62 -27.80 -0.05 -17.60
CA PRO A 62 -26.94 0.04 -16.42
C PRO A 62 -27.83 0.34 -15.21
N LYS A 63 -27.80 -0.53 -14.18
CA LYS A 63 -28.39 -0.18 -12.89
C LYS A 63 -27.72 1.12 -12.42
N PRO A 64 -28.46 2.05 -11.77
CA PRO A 64 -27.85 3.22 -11.17
C PRO A 64 -26.65 2.74 -10.37
N THR A 65 -25.46 3.17 -10.79
CA THR A 65 -24.24 2.81 -10.10
C THR A 65 -24.33 3.55 -8.79
N HIS A 66 -24.37 2.79 -7.69
CA HIS A 66 -24.18 3.34 -6.36
C HIS A 66 -22.72 3.76 -6.30
N ASN A 67 -22.41 4.87 -6.97
CA ASN A 67 -21.10 5.48 -6.93
C ASN A 67 -20.88 5.75 -5.45
N PRO A 68 -19.76 5.27 -4.87
CA PRO A 68 -19.46 5.62 -3.50
C PRO A 68 -19.47 7.16 -3.43
N LEU A 69 -19.98 7.70 -2.33
CA LEU A 69 -20.16 9.15 -2.14
C LEU A 69 -18.86 9.96 -2.22
N GLY A 70 -17.73 9.31 -2.50
CA GLY A 70 -16.39 9.89 -2.46
C GLY A 70 -15.91 10.17 -1.04
N ASP A 71 -16.74 9.88 -0.02
CA ASP A 71 -16.42 10.12 1.36
C ASP A 71 -15.43 9.06 1.87
N ILE A 72 -14.18 9.50 2.05
CA ILE A 72 -13.13 8.68 2.64
C ILE A 72 -13.23 8.91 4.14
N ALA A 73 -13.89 7.98 4.82
CA ALA A 73 -14.00 8.01 6.27
C ALA A 73 -12.61 8.14 6.90
N VAL A 74 -12.47 9.08 7.85
CA VAL A 74 -11.25 9.25 8.64
C VAL A 74 -10.93 7.93 9.33
N HIS A 75 -9.64 7.57 9.39
CA HIS A 75 -9.21 6.35 10.06
C HIS A 75 -9.37 6.51 11.58
N GLU A 76 -10.56 6.20 12.08
CA GLU A 76 -11.00 6.61 13.42
C GLU A 76 -10.22 5.94 14.55
N ARG A 77 -9.84 4.66 14.38
CA ARG A 77 -8.97 3.92 15.31
C ARG A 77 -8.13 2.87 14.57
N TRP A 78 -6.85 2.78 14.93
CA TRP A 78 -5.97 1.69 14.48
C TRP A 78 -6.38 0.38 15.14
N SER A 79 -6.42 -0.70 14.35
CA SER A 79 -6.64 -2.04 14.90
C SER A 79 -5.45 -2.49 15.75
N THR A 80 -5.66 -3.47 16.64
CA THR A 80 -4.56 -4.06 17.43
C THR A 80 -3.44 -4.64 16.57
N VAL A 81 -3.78 -5.16 15.39
CA VAL A 81 -2.82 -5.72 14.43
C VAL A 81 -2.01 -4.62 13.74
N GLU A 82 -2.65 -3.51 13.37
CA GLU A 82 -1.95 -2.33 12.82
C GLU A 82 -1.06 -1.67 13.87
N GLU A 83 -1.52 -1.56 15.12
CA GLU A 83 -0.73 -1.05 16.23
C GLU A 83 0.53 -1.90 16.47
N ALA A 84 0.41 -3.22 16.44
CA ALA A 84 1.56 -4.13 16.54
C ALA A 84 2.55 -3.94 15.36
N LEU A 85 2.05 -3.68 14.16
CA LEU A 85 2.90 -3.37 13.00
C LEU A 85 3.65 -2.05 13.19
N PHE A 86 2.97 -1.00 13.66
CA PHE A 86 3.61 0.30 13.92
C PHE A 86 4.65 0.20 15.03
N ALA A 87 4.37 -0.57 16.08
CA ALA A 87 5.34 -0.84 17.15
C ALA A 87 6.57 -1.60 16.61
N LYS A 88 6.38 -2.61 15.76
CA LYS A 88 7.47 -3.37 15.12
C LYS A 88 8.37 -2.48 14.25
N LEU A 89 7.79 -1.46 13.61
CA LEU A 89 8.53 -0.49 12.80
C LEU A 89 9.00 0.75 13.58
N CYS A 90 8.72 0.81 14.89
CA CYS A 90 9.00 1.95 15.77
C CYS A 90 8.50 3.29 15.18
N ILE A 91 7.32 3.27 14.57
CA ILE A 91 6.72 4.46 13.95
C ILE A 91 6.16 5.38 15.03
N GLU A 92 6.54 6.65 15.00
CA GLU A 92 6.00 7.68 15.89
C GLU A 92 4.50 7.87 15.66
N ARG A 93 3.74 8.11 16.73
CA ARG A 93 2.27 8.22 16.65
C ARG A 93 1.80 9.28 15.65
N SER A 94 2.52 10.39 15.55
CA SER A 94 2.26 11.50 14.61
C SER A 94 2.49 11.13 13.14
N LEU A 95 3.28 10.10 12.87
CA LEU A 95 3.67 9.68 11.50
C LEU A 95 2.92 8.45 11.02
N LYS A 96 2.08 7.82 11.85
CA LYS A 96 1.35 6.59 11.48
C LYS A 96 0.51 6.79 10.23
N GLU A 97 -0.30 7.85 10.19
CA GLU A 97 -1.16 8.15 9.04
C GLU A 97 -0.35 8.43 7.77
N GLU A 98 0.71 9.23 7.88
CA GLU A 98 1.59 9.57 6.77
C GLU A 98 2.29 8.33 6.21
N VAL A 99 2.90 7.51 7.08
CA VAL A 99 3.60 6.28 6.68
C VAL A 99 2.62 5.27 6.07
N TYR A 100 1.44 5.11 6.67
CA TYR A 100 0.42 4.20 6.17
C TYR A 100 -0.03 4.62 4.77
N LEU A 101 -0.41 5.89 4.58
CA LEU A 101 -0.84 6.42 3.30
C LEU A 101 0.29 6.34 2.25
N ALA A 102 1.51 6.71 2.62
CA ALA A 102 2.67 6.68 1.73
C ALA A 102 2.98 5.24 1.26
N ALA A 103 2.77 4.23 2.10
CA ALA A 103 2.92 2.83 1.70
C ALA A 103 1.96 2.41 0.58
N TYR A 104 0.69 2.85 0.64
CA TYR A 104 -0.29 2.60 -0.42
C TYR A 104 0.00 3.41 -1.69
N LEU A 105 0.44 4.67 -1.55
CA LEU A 105 0.85 5.49 -2.68
C LEU A 105 2.06 4.90 -3.39
N ALA A 106 3.06 4.41 -2.66
CA ALA A 106 4.21 3.73 -3.23
C ALA A 106 3.79 2.48 -4.04
N CYS A 107 2.89 1.67 -3.48
CA CYS A 107 2.30 0.53 -4.18
C CYS A 107 1.57 0.96 -5.47
N TRP A 108 0.73 1.99 -5.39
CA TRP A 108 -0.03 2.51 -6.53
C TRP A 108 0.90 3.05 -7.63
N LEU A 109 1.93 3.81 -7.26
CA LEU A 109 2.94 4.31 -8.18
C LEU A 109 3.69 3.16 -8.87
N CYS A 110 4.11 2.13 -8.14
CA CYS A 110 4.76 0.95 -8.72
C CYS A 110 3.82 0.19 -9.69
N MET A 111 2.53 0.08 -9.35
CA MET A 111 1.55 -0.65 -10.15
C MET A 111 1.14 0.06 -11.44
N PHE A 112 1.01 1.39 -11.42
CA PHE A 112 0.34 2.13 -12.50
C PHE A 112 1.25 3.13 -13.21
N VAL A 113 2.15 3.79 -12.49
CA VAL A 113 2.94 4.90 -13.03
C VAL A 113 4.35 4.45 -13.43
N LEU A 114 5.01 3.70 -12.56
CA LEU A 114 6.43 3.32 -12.67
C LEU A 114 6.62 1.86 -13.09
N ARG A 115 5.70 1.35 -13.93
CA ARG A 115 5.73 -0.03 -14.42
C ARG A 115 7.09 -0.35 -15.06
N ARG A 116 7.86 -1.24 -14.42
CA ARG A 116 9.07 -1.86 -15.00
C ARG A 116 8.72 -3.23 -15.59
N LYS A 117 9.66 -3.79 -16.36
CA LYS A 117 9.54 -5.13 -16.98
C LYS A 117 9.36 -6.24 -15.94
N ASP A 118 9.87 -6.06 -14.72
CA ASP A 118 9.57 -6.91 -13.58
C ASP A 118 8.20 -6.52 -13.00
N VAL A 119 7.18 -7.11 -13.60
CA VAL A 119 5.78 -6.85 -13.28
C VAL A 119 5.53 -7.36 -11.85
N ASN A 120 5.12 -6.46 -10.96
CA ASN A 120 4.66 -6.74 -9.59
C ASN A 120 5.67 -6.66 -8.43
N SER A 121 6.69 -5.81 -8.53
CA SER A 121 7.62 -5.53 -7.42
C SER A 121 7.54 -4.08 -6.92
N ILE A 122 7.77 -3.89 -5.62
CA ILE A 122 7.97 -2.57 -5.02
C ILE A 122 9.38 -2.09 -5.35
N LEU A 123 9.47 -0.83 -5.79
CA LEU A 123 10.71 -0.15 -6.12
C LEU A 123 11.14 0.74 -4.96
N PRO A 124 12.30 0.51 -4.34
CA PRO A 124 12.80 1.34 -3.25
C PRO A 124 12.97 2.82 -3.62
N SER A 125 13.14 3.11 -4.91
CA SER A 125 13.26 4.47 -5.44
C SER A 125 11.94 5.24 -5.48
N THR A 126 10.82 4.66 -5.03
CA THR A 126 9.50 5.31 -5.03
C THR A 126 9.17 6.03 -3.73
N PHE A 127 10.05 5.94 -2.75
CA PHE A 127 9.95 6.59 -1.44
C PHE A 127 11.18 7.45 -1.16
#